data_AF-A0AA39I0C2-F1
#
_entry.id   AF-A0AA39I0C2-F1
#
_cell.length_a   1.000
_cell.length_b   1.000
_cell.length_c   1.000
_cell.angle_alpha   90.00
_cell.angle_beta   90.00
_cell.angle_gamma   90.00
#
_symmetry.space_group_name_H-M   'P 1'
#
loop_
_entity.id
_entity.type
_entity.pdbx_description
1 polymer ?
#
loop_
_entity_poly.entity_id
_entity_poly.type
_entity_poly.pdbx_seq_one_letter_code
_entity_poly.pdbx_strand_id
1 'polypeptide(L)'
;MSDPMAALSNGTAPAMLLVQPGYMTSAIVIISSILPSIIPNVFILVVCVKSGYIQDKFRIVAVDRFFAVCRNYHFTRSHIFVLNMLLFFYPALLFALQITSNRVLDEDICGPTLASRYSWMGEANTWLLLAYPLIALCFNLYILFFVVRKAKKLKSLGARVSSTDTNQELKVVVGMIIQSILPIIAQIPMLASTIFYYKGVAVSRLVWNVNNVVWHVNLTLNPVFTVLFVKQFRVAVIKLFKCSSTVLVSNQQVSSVNHVSSSRTAFMTTRSTSS
;
A
#
# COMPACT_ATOMS: atom_id res chain seq x y z
N MET A 1 37.55 32.22 -1.31
CA MET A 1 36.62 31.35 -2.07
C MET A 1 35.38 32.17 -2.35
N SER A 2 35.31 32.70 -3.56
CA SER A 2 34.30 33.65 -4.03
C SER A 2 33.13 32.89 -4.64
N ASP A 3 31.93 33.10 -4.11
CA ASP A 3 30.67 32.51 -4.56
C ASP A 3 30.32 33.03 -5.98
N PRO A 4 30.33 32.18 -7.02
CA PRO A 4 30.09 32.62 -8.40
C PRO A 4 28.59 32.82 -8.74
N MET A 5 27.68 32.82 -7.77
CA MET A 5 26.23 32.87 -8.02
C MET A 5 25.57 34.26 -7.88
N ALA A 6 26.31 35.33 -7.57
CA ALA A 6 25.70 36.63 -7.26
C ALA A 6 25.38 37.53 -8.46
N ALA A 7 25.61 37.10 -9.70
CA ALA A 7 25.50 37.96 -10.88
C ALA A 7 24.43 37.46 -11.87
N LEU A 8 23.14 37.61 -11.56
CA LEU A 8 22.03 37.58 -12.54
C LEU A 8 20.70 37.93 -11.87
N SER A 9 20.39 39.23 -11.73
CA SER A 9 19.03 39.68 -11.44
C SER A 9 18.86 41.16 -11.77
N ASN A 10 18.55 41.46 -13.04
CA ASN A 10 17.83 42.67 -13.44
C ASN A 10 17.38 42.51 -14.89
N GLY A 11 16.15 42.02 -15.08
CA GLY A 11 15.59 41.77 -16.41
C GLY A 11 14.26 41.02 -16.35
N THR A 12 13.24 41.63 -15.77
CA THR A 12 11.85 41.16 -15.84
C THR A 12 11.29 41.39 -17.25
N ALA A 13 11.57 40.46 -18.15
CA ALA A 13 10.62 40.13 -19.21
C ALA A 13 9.83 38.90 -18.73
N PRO A 14 8.49 38.85 -18.89
CA PRO A 14 7.76 37.61 -18.66
C PRO A 14 8.31 36.60 -19.66
N ALA A 15 9.13 35.68 -19.18
CA ALA A 15 9.69 34.61 -19.99
C ALA A 15 8.50 33.88 -20.61
N MET A 16 8.31 34.08 -21.91
CA MET A 16 7.39 33.29 -22.70
C MET A 16 7.87 31.86 -22.51
N LEU A 17 7.10 31.08 -21.77
CA LEU A 17 7.48 29.75 -21.32
C LEU A 17 7.53 28.86 -22.55
N LEU A 18 8.69 28.83 -23.20
CA LEU A 18 8.93 28.04 -24.40
C LEU A 18 8.87 26.59 -23.97
N VAL A 19 7.69 25.98 -24.10
CA VAL A 19 7.47 24.59 -23.74
C VAL A 19 8.40 23.73 -24.60
N GLN A 20 9.37 23.08 -23.95
CA GLN A 20 10.29 22.18 -24.63
C GLN A 20 9.47 21.06 -25.32
N PRO A 21 9.68 20.75 -26.61
CA PRO A 21 8.90 19.72 -27.31
C PRO A 21 8.96 18.34 -26.64
N GLY A 22 10.05 18.05 -25.92
CA GLY A 22 10.22 16.81 -25.14
C GLY A 22 9.30 16.71 -23.91
N TYR A 23 8.90 17.84 -23.33
CA TYR A 23 8.04 17.90 -22.14
C TYR A 23 6.70 17.20 -22.38
N MET A 24 6.05 17.52 -23.50
CA MET A 24 4.73 16.96 -23.81
C MET A 24 4.78 15.43 -23.97
N THR A 25 5.83 14.91 -24.59
CA THR A 25 6.02 13.46 -24.74
C THR A 25 6.26 12.79 -23.38
N SER A 26 7.14 13.33 -22.53
CA SER A 26 7.34 12.79 -21.18
C SER A 26 6.07 12.87 -20.34
N ALA A 27 5.35 13.98 -20.40
CA ALA A 27 4.08 14.16 -19.66
C ALA A 27 3.02 13.15 -20.11
N ILE A 28 2.87 12.91 -21.42
CA ILE A 28 1.96 11.89 -21.95
C ILE A 28 2.36 10.50 -21.44
N VAL A 29 3.65 10.15 -21.46
CA VAL A 29 4.13 8.86 -20.95
C VAL A 29 3.80 8.71 -19.46
N ILE A 30 4.06 9.74 -18.64
CA ILE A 30 3.77 9.72 -17.20
C ILE A 30 2.25 9.64 -16.94
N ILE A 31 1.44 10.42 -17.64
CA ILE A 31 -0.02 10.37 -17.49
C ILE A 31 -0.55 8.99 -17.91
N SER A 32 -0.06 8.45 -19.02
CA SER A 32 -0.45 7.14 -19.54
C SER A 32 0.02 5.97 -18.65
N SER A 33 1.07 6.16 -17.83
CA SER A 33 1.52 5.17 -16.86
C SER A 33 0.79 5.29 -15.50
N ILE A 34 0.33 6.49 -15.14
CA ILE A 34 -0.45 6.74 -13.91
C ILE A 34 -1.91 6.35 -14.11
N LEU A 35 -2.53 6.66 -15.24
CA LEU A 35 -3.97 6.45 -15.49
C LEU A 35 -4.41 4.99 -15.23
N PRO A 36 -3.68 3.95 -15.69
CA PRO A 36 -4.01 2.56 -15.42
C PRO A 36 -3.92 2.18 -13.95
N SER A 37 -3.16 2.92 -13.13
CA SER A 37 -3.06 2.70 -11.69
C SER A 37 -4.23 3.33 -10.91
N ILE A 38 -4.88 4.37 -11.45
CA ILE A 38 -6.02 5.03 -10.80
C ILE A 38 -7.21 4.08 -10.71
N ILE A 39 -7.56 3.39 -11.81
CA ILE A 39 -8.71 2.48 -11.87
C ILE A 39 -8.65 1.40 -10.77
N PRO A 40 -7.59 0.59 -10.61
CA PRO A 40 -7.52 -0.42 -9.58
C PRO A 40 -7.43 0.19 -8.18
N ASN A 41 -6.79 1.34 -7.99
CA ASN A 41 -6.73 2.03 -6.71
C ASN A 41 -8.12 2.55 -6.26
N VAL A 42 -8.87 3.17 -7.17
CA VAL A 42 -10.25 3.62 -6.94
C VAL A 42 -11.19 2.44 -6.74
N PHE A 43 -11.05 1.38 -7.54
CA PHE A 43 -11.84 0.16 -7.38
C PHE A 43 -11.62 -0.45 -5.99
N ILE A 44 -10.36 -0.56 -5.55
CA ILE A 44 -10.04 -1.00 -4.20
C ILE A 44 -10.67 -0.07 -3.19
N LEU A 45 -10.49 1.25 -3.30
CA LEU A 45 -11.08 2.20 -2.38
C LEU A 45 -12.61 1.99 -2.23
N VAL A 46 -13.32 1.85 -3.36
CA VAL A 46 -14.77 1.59 -3.39
C VAL A 46 -15.14 0.27 -2.72
N VAL A 47 -14.42 -0.82 -3.03
CA VAL A 47 -14.62 -2.13 -2.38
C VAL A 47 -14.45 -2.00 -0.87
N CYS A 48 -13.53 -1.17 -0.42
CA CYS A 48 -13.15 -1.09 0.99
C CYS A 48 -14.13 -0.24 1.79
N VAL A 49 -14.61 0.86 1.20
CA VAL A 49 -15.69 1.67 1.76
C VAL A 49 -16.98 0.85 1.83
N LYS A 50 -17.37 0.18 0.74
CA LYS A 50 -18.64 -0.56 0.66
C LYS A 50 -18.65 -1.86 1.45
N SER A 51 -17.51 -2.53 1.60
CA SER A 51 -17.53 -3.88 2.15
C SER A 51 -17.95 -3.94 3.63
N GLY A 52 -17.79 -2.87 4.43
CA GLY A 52 -17.99 -2.84 5.90
C GLY A 52 -17.04 -3.77 6.68
N TYR A 53 -16.81 -4.96 6.14
CA TYR A 53 -15.94 -6.05 6.55
C TYR A 53 -14.44 -5.80 6.30
N ILE A 54 -14.10 -4.86 5.41
CA ILE A 54 -12.72 -4.53 5.04
C ILE A 54 -12.22 -3.25 5.71
N GLN A 55 -13.09 -2.39 6.25
CA GLN A 55 -12.68 -1.12 6.87
C GLN A 55 -11.65 -1.32 7.99
N ASP A 56 -11.69 -2.47 8.67
CA ASP A 56 -10.71 -2.83 9.69
C ASP A 56 -9.35 -3.30 9.14
N LYS A 57 -9.08 -3.36 7.82
CA LYS A 57 -7.92 -4.11 7.26
C LYS A 57 -7.00 -3.33 6.30
N PHE A 58 -7.30 -2.06 6.01
CA PHE A 58 -6.35 -1.12 5.37
C PHE A 58 -5.35 -0.61 6.41
N ARG A 59 -4.45 -1.50 6.81
CA ARG A 59 -3.50 -1.22 7.90
C ARG A 59 -2.12 -0.95 7.33
N ILE A 60 -1.24 -0.45 8.18
CA ILE A 60 0.19 -0.73 8.13
C ILE A 60 0.35 -2.25 8.26
N VAL A 61 0.12 -2.97 7.16
CA VAL A 61 -0.25 -4.39 7.18
C VAL A 61 0.84 -5.23 7.84
N ALA A 62 2.10 -4.91 7.57
CA ALA A 62 3.24 -5.62 8.15
C ALA A 62 3.37 -5.38 9.66
N VAL A 63 3.25 -4.13 10.12
CA VAL A 63 3.39 -3.77 11.55
C VAL A 63 2.24 -4.37 12.37
N ASP A 64 1.00 -4.18 11.94
CA ASP A 64 -0.15 -4.74 12.65
C ASP A 64 -0.08 -6.27 12.76
N ARG A 65 0.28 -6.95 11.66
CA ARG A 65 0.47 -8.41 11.67
C ARG A 65 1.62 -8.83 12.56
N PHE A 66 2.72 -8.08 12.58
CA PHE A 66 3.85 -8.36 13.45
C PHE A 66 3.41 -8.33 14.92
N PHE A 67 2.71 -7.29 15.36
CA PHE A 67 2.22 -7.21 16.74
C PHE A 67 1.17 -8.29 17.05
N ALA A 68 0.25 -8.54 16.13
CA ALA A 68 -0.78 -9.57 16.31
C ALA A 68 -0.15 -10.98 16.43
N VAL A 69 0.77 -11.34 15.53
CA VAL A 69 1.33 -12.69 15.47
C VAL A 69 2.45 -12.90 16.50
N CYS A 70 3.40 -11.97 16.59
CA CYS A 70 4.58 -12.14 17.43
C CYS A 70 4.37 -11.70 18.87
N ARG A 71 3.46 -10.74 19.12
CA ARG A 71 3.19 -10.18 20.46
C ARG A 71 1.80 -10.49 20.99
N ASN A 72 0.93 -11.12 20.21
CA ASN A 72 -0.48 -11.34 20.57
C ASN A 72 -1.19 -10.03 20.97
N TYR A 73 -0.82 -8.92 20.32
CA TYR A 73 -1.36 -7.60 20.61
C TYR A 73 -2.19 -7.13 19.43
N HIS A 74 -3.44 -6.73 19.70
CA HIS A 74 -4.36 -6.23 18.68
C HIS A 74 -4.51 -4.71 18.82
N PHE A 75 -4.17 -3.97 17.77
CA PHE A 75 -4.43 -2.54 17.74
C PHE A 75 -5.93 -2.26 17.71
N THR A 76 -6.36 -1.31 18.55
CA THR A 76 -7.73 -0.77 18.46
C THR A 76 -7.88 0.10 17.22
N ARG A 77 -9.13 0.32 16.77
CA ARG A 77 -9.44 1.18 15.62
C ARG A 77 -8.85 2.58 15.74
N SER A 78 -8.88 3.17 16.94
CA SER A 78 -8.34 4.50 17.20
C SER A 78 -6.83 4.57 17.00
N HIS A 79 -6.08 3.55 17.44
CA HIS A 79 -4.63 3.49 17.21
C HIS A 79 -4.30 3.45 15.72
N ILE A 80 -5.02 2.63 14.96
CA ILE A 80 -4.82 2.50 13.50
C ILE A 80 -5.14 3.83 12.80
N PHE A 81 -6.23 4.49 13.19
CA PHE A 81 -6.59 5.80 12.65
C PHE A 81 -5.51 6.85 12.90
N VAL A 82 -5.01 6.96 14.13
CA VAL A 82 -3.92 7.88 14.48
C VAL A 82 -2.65 7.57 13.68
N LEU A 83 -2.26 6.29 13.58
CA LEU A 83 -1.10 5.88 12.81
C LEU A 83 -1.24 6.22 11.31
N ASN A 84 -2.43 6.01 10.72
CA ASN A 84 -2.69 6.38 9.33
C ASN A 84 -2.64 7.90 9.12
N MET A 85 -3.17 8.69 10.07
CA MET A 85 -3.08 10.15 10.00
C MET A 85 -1.62 10.64 10.07
N LEU A 86 -0.81 10.06 10.96
CA LEU A 86 0.62 10.35 11.05
C LEU A 86 1.36 9.99 9.75
N LEU A 87 1.05 8.84 9.15
CA LEU A 87 1.65 8.44 7.88
C LEU A 87 1.23 9.33 6.71
N PHE A 88 -0.01 9.80 6.68
CA PHE A 88 -0.52 10.67 5.63
C PHE A 88 -0.02 12.12 5.76
N PHE A 89 0.25 12.56 7.00
CA PHE A 89 0.71 13.90 7.29
C PHE A 89 2.00 14.25 6.53
N TYR A 90 2.97 13.33 6.47
CA TYR A 90 4.26 13.60 5.83
C TYR A 90 4.16 13.82 4.31
N PRO A 91 3.53 12.94 3.51
CA PRO A 91 3.27 13.20 2.09
C PRO A 91 2.44 14.47 1.85
N ALA A 92 1.43 14.74 2.68
CA ALA A 92 0.62 15.95 2.57
C ALA A 92 1.45 17.21 2.80
N LEU A 93 2.35 17.20 3.80
CA LEU A 93 3.28 18.28 4.07
C LEU A 93 4.26 18.49 2.92
N LEU A 94 4.85 17.42 2.37
CA LEU A 94 5.72 17.51 1.20
C LEU A 94 5.00 18.14 0.01
N PHE A 95 3.78 17.70 -0.28
CA PHE A 95 2.96 18.22 -1.36
C PHE A 95 2.62 19.70 -1.17
N ALA A 96 2.21 20.10 0.04
CA ALA A 96 1.93 21.49 0.36
C ALA A 96 3.18 22.37 0.16
N LEU A 97 4.35 21.90 0.61
CA LEU A 97 5.61 22.64 0.46
C LEU A 97 6.07 22.75 -1.00
N GLN A 98 5.83 21.72 -1.82
CA GLN A 98 6.08 21.77 -3.26
C GLN A 98 5.19 22.78 -3.97
N ILE A 99 3.88 22.81 -3.67
CA ILE A 99 2.95 23.78 -4.27
C ILE A 99 3.31 25.22 -3.90
N THR A 100 3.79 25.45 -2.67
CA THR A 100 4.19 26.80 -2.23
C THR A 100 5.58 27.24 -2.71
N SER A 101 6.32 26.36 -3.38
CA SER A 101 7.66 26.67 -3.84
C SER A 101 7.63 27.37 -5.20
N ASN A 102 8.41 28.44 -5.34
CA ASN A 102 8.66 29.11 -6.62
C ASN A 102 9.94 28.58 -7.30
N ARG A 103 10.61 27.59 -6.70
CA ARG A 103 11.84 27.03 -7.24
C ARG A 103 11.50 26.04 -8.35
N VAL A 104 11.80 26.42 -9.58
CA VAL A 104 11.76 25.51 -10.72
C VAL A 104 13.09 24.77 -10.80
N LEU A 105 13.04 23.44 -10.79
CA LEU A 105 14.15 22.56 -11.07
C LEU A 105 13.99 22.05 -12.49
N ASP A 106 14.97 22.31 -13.34
CA ASP A 106 14.96 21.76 -14.69
C ASP A 106 15.44 20.31 -14.63
N GLU A 107 14.49 19.37 -14.59
CA GLU A 107 14.80 17.95 -14.57
C GLU A 107 14.93 17.43 -16.00
N ASP A 108 15.99 16.67 -16.27
CA ASP A 108 16.25 16.09 -17.60
C ASP A 108 15.15 15.11 -18.09
N ILE A 109 14.26 14.68 -17.20
CA ILE A 109 13.27 13.62 -17.43
C ILE A 109 11.88 14.20 -17.70
N CYS A 110 11.41 15.03 -16.77
CA CYS A 110 10.06 15.60 -16.78
C CYS A 110 10.04 17.04 -17.30
N GLY A 111 11.21 17.62 -17.61
CA GLY A 111 11.37 19.05 -17.83
C GLY A 111 11.29 19.83 -16.51
N PRO A 112 10.99 21.14 -16.58
CA PRO A 112 10.92 21.99 -15.39
C PRO A 112 9.82 21.53 -14.41
N THR A 113 10.22 21.09 -13.22
CA THR A 113 9.34 20.71 -12.11
C THR A 113 9.47 21.70 -10.96
N LEU A 114 8.44 21.80 -10.11
CA LEU A 114 8.55 22.57 -8.86
C LEU A 114 9.32 21.74 -7.83
N ALA A 115 10.53 22.19 -7.50
CA ALA A 115 11.30 21.59 -6.42
C ALA A 115 10.87 22.15 -5.07
N SER A 116 10.94 21.33 -4.03
CA SER A 116 10.78 21.80 -2.66
C SER A 116 11.75 22.94 -2.34
N ARG A 117 11.27 23.93 -1.58
CA ARG A 117 12.11 25.03 -1.05
C ARG A 117 13.31 24.50 -0.27
N TYR A 118 13.15 23.34 0.38
CA TYR A 118 14.15 22.72 1.24
C TYR A 118 14.72 21.46 0.58
N SER A 119 15.98 21.50 0.15
CA SER A 119 16.66 20.36 -0.51
C SER A 119 16.73 19.11 0.37
N TRP A 120 16.97 19.28 1.68
CA TRP A 120 17.05 18.17 2.63
C TRP A 120 15.76 17.35 2.72
N MET A 121 14.60 17.94 2.39
CA MET A 121 13.33 17.21 2.38
C MET A 121 13.25 16.20 1.25
N GLY A 122 13.84 16.50 0.09
CA GLY A 122 13.95 15.56 -1.02
C GLY A 122 14.77 14.34 -0.61
N GLU A 123 15.93 14.57 0.02
CA GLU A 123 16.77 13.49 0.56
C GLU A 123 16.03 12.66 1.62
N ALA A 124 15.38 13.32 2.58
CA ALA A 124 14.61 12.65 3.62
C ALA A 124 13.48 11.78 3.02
N ASN A 125 12.78 12.28 2.00
CA ASN A 125 11.73 11.52 1.32
C ASN A 125 12.30 10.31 0.59
N THR A 126 13.42 10.46 -0.11
CA THR A 126 14.12 9.35 -0.78
C THR A 126 14.55 8.27 0.22
N TRP A 127 15.14 8.65 1.36
CA TRP A 127 15.52 7.71 2.41
C TRP A 127 14.31 7.03 3.06
N LEU A 128 13.22 7.76 3.28
CA LEU A 128 11.99 7.19 3.82
C LEU A 128 11.38 6.16 2.87
N LEU A 129 11.30 6.49 1.57
CA LEU A 129 10.82 5.59 0.53
C LEU A 129 11.71 4.34 0.36
N LEU A 130 13.01 4.46 0.64
CA LEU A 130 13.94 3.32 0.63
C LEU A 130 13.81 2.46 1.88
N ALA A 131 13.71 3.07 3.07
CA ALA A 131 13.66 2.37 4.35
C ALA A 131 12.35 1.59 4.54
N TYR A 132 11.22 2.17 4.12
CA TYR A 132 9.89 1.57 4.28
C TYR A 132 9.77 0.11 3.76
N PRO A 133 10.08 -0.20 2.49
CA PRO A 133 9.95 -1.56 1.96
C PRO A 133 10.93 -2.54 2.62
N LEU A 134 12.12 -2.08 3.01
CA LEU A 134 13.11 -2.89 3.72
C LEU A 134 12.61 -3.28 5.12
N ILE A 135 12.07 -2.32 5.88
CA ILE A 135 11.49 -2.58 7.20
C ILE A 135 10.31 -3.55 7.08
N ALA A 136 9.45 -3.36 6.07
CA ALA A 136 8.33 -4.27 5.81
C ALA A 136 8.79 -5.70 5.50
N LEU A 137 9.84 -5.86 4.68
CA LEU A 137 10.44 -7.17 4.42
C LEU A 137 11.00 -7.79 5.71
N CYS A 138 11.75 -7.03 6.51
CA CYS A 138 12.29 -7.50 7.79
C CYS A 138 11.18 -8.02 8.73
N PHE A 139 10.06 -7.28 8.86
CA PHE A 139 8.92 -7.75 9.65
C PHE A 139 8.30 -9.03 9.09
N ASN A 140 8.10 -9.13 7.77
CA ASN A 140 7.53 -10.32 7.15
C ASN A 140 8.44 -11.55 7.31
N LEU A 141 9.76 -11.39 7.15
CA LEU A 141 10.73 -12.46 7.40
C LEU A 141 10.74 -12.89 8.87
N TYR A 142 10.65 -11.93 9.79
CA TYR A 142 10.57 -12.22 11.22
C TYR A 142 9.30 -12.99 11.59
N ILE A 143 8.15 -12.58 11.04
CA ILE A 143 6.87 -13.29 11.22
C ILE A 143 6.99 -14.73 10.72
N LEU A 144 7.56 -14.94 9.53
CA LEU A 144 7.78 -16.28 8.98
C LEU A 144 8.66 -17.12 9.93
N PHE A 145 9.80 -16.58 10.35
CA PHE A 145 10.70 -17.24 11.27
C PHE A 145 9.98 -17.64 12.58
N PHE A 146 9.19 -16.73 13.15
CA PHE A 146 8.42 -16.96 14.36
C PHE A 146 7.39 -18.07 14.20
N VAL A 147 6.59 -18.04 13.12
CA VAL A 147 5.57 -19.05 12.81
C VAL A 147 6.22 -20.43 12.63
N VAL A 148 7.30 -20.52 11.86
CA VAL A 148 8.04 -21.78 11.64
C VAL A 148 8.59 -22.33 12.97
N ARG A 149 9.17 -21.46 13.81
CA ARG A 149 9.71 -21.87 15.12
C ARG A 149 8.61 -22.37 16.07
N LYS A 150 7.47 -21.68 16.13
CA LYS A 150 6.30 -22.09 16.93
C LYS A 150 5.73 -23.42 16.44
N ALA A 151 5.59 -23.60 15.13
CA ALA A 151 5.11 -24.86 14.55
C ALA A 151 6.03 -26.04 14.90
N LYS A 152 7.36 -25.86 14.79
CA LYS A 152 8.35 -26.86 15.22
C LYS A 152 8.23 -27.20 16.71
N LYS A 153 8.08 -26.18 17.58
CA LYS A 153 7.94 -26.38 19.03
C LYS A 153 6.63 -27.12 19.40
N LEU A 154 5.53 -26.81 18.74
CA LEU A 154 4.26 -27.52 18.95
C LEU A 154 4.37 -28.98 18.51
N LYS A 155 5.03 -29.24 17.38
CA LYS A 155 5.30 -30.61 16.90
C LYS A 155 6.13 -31.42 17.90
N SER A 156 7.17 -30.83 18.50
CA SER A 156 8.00 -31.52 19.50
C SER A 156 7.26 -31.81 20.82
N LEU A 157 6.18 -31.08 21.12
CA LEU A 157 5.34 -31.30 22.31
C LEU A 157 4.26 -32.38 22.08
N GLY A 158 4.25 -33.05 20.94
CA GLY A 158 3.23 -34.05 20.60
C GLY A 158 1.85 -33.45 20.31
N ALA A 159 1.72 -32.12 20.24
CA ALA A 159 0.47 -31.49 19.86
C ALA A 159 0.14 -31.87 18.41
N ARG A 160 -1.04 -32.46 18.20
CA ARG A 160 -1.55 -32.80 16.87
C ARG A 160 -1.96 -31.52 16.15
N VAL A 161 -0.99 -30.81 15.60
CA VAL A 161 -1.24 -29.63 14.78
C VAL A 161 -1.87 -30.09 13.47
N SER A 162 -3.05 -29.55 13.16
CA SER A 162 -3.70 -29.71 11.85
C SER A 162 -2.72 -29.23 10.77
N SER A 163 -2.25 -30.17 9.93
CA SER A 163 -1.34 -29.87 8.83
C SER A 163 -1.98 -28.88 7.85
N THR A 164 -3.30 -28.91 7.72
CA THR A 164 -4.10 -28.03 6.86
C THR A 164 -4.00 -26.57 7.30
N ASP A 165 -4.17 -26.29 8.59
CA ASP A 165 -4.13 -24.92 9.12
C ASP A 165 -2.73 -24.32 9.01
N THR A 166 -1.71 -25.13 9.32
CA THR A 166 -0.29 -24.73 9.17
C THR A 166 0.06 -24.43 7.71
N ASN A 167 -0.38 -25.28 6.77
CA ASN A 167 -0.16 -25.06 5.35
C ASN A 167 -0.90 -23.82 4.83
N GLN A 168 -2.09 -23.53 5.37
CA GLN A 168 -2.82 -22.32 5.03
C GLN A 168 -2.09 -21.07 5.54
N GLU A 169 -1.63 -21.05 6.79
CA GLU A 169 -0.86 -19.93 7.34
C GLU A 169 0.44 -19.71 6.56
N LEU A 170 1.18 -20.79 6.25
CA LEU A 170 2.42 -20.71 5.47
C LEU A 170 2.17 -20.10 4.09
N LYS A 171 1.11 -20.52 3.38
CA LYS A 171 0.74 -19.96 2.07
C LYS A 171 0.46 -18.45 2.15
N VAL A 172 -0.21 -18.01 3.21
CA VAL A 172 -0.47 -16.57 3.42
C VAL A 172 0.85 -15.84 3.66
N VAL A 173 1.72 -16.33 4.55
CA VAL A 173 3.02 -15.68 4.84
C VAL A 173 3.92 -15.63 3.61
N VAL A 174 3.99 -16.70 2.81
CA VAL A 174 4.73 -16.72 1.53
C VAL A 174 4.18 -15.65 0.58
N GLY A 175 2.85 -15.54 0.46
CA GLY A 175 2.22 -14.46 -0.31
C GLY A 175 2.62 -13.07 0.16
N MET A 176 2.73 -12.85 1.49
CA MET A 176 3.20 -11.58 2.06
C MET A 176 4.66 -11.29 1.73
N ILE A 177 5.53 -12.30 1.76
CA ILE A 177 6.95 -12.15 1.44
C ILE A 177 7.10 -11.75 -0.02
N ILE A 178 6.41 -12.44 -0.93
CA ILE A 178 6.39 -12.09 -2.36
C ILE A 178 5.90 -10.64 -2.53
N GLN A 179 4.82 -10.25 -1.84
CA GLN A 179 4.32 -8.87 -1.85
C GLN A 179 5.32 -7.85 -1.31
N SER A 180 6.19 -8.18 -0.34
CA SER A 180 7.23 -7.27 0.16
C SER A 180 8.48 -7.21 -0.71
N ILE A 181 8.79 -8.27 -1.45
CA ILE A 181 9.93 -8.29 -2.38
C ILE A 181 9.64 -7.43 -3.62
N LEU A 182 8.39 -7.39 -4.07
CA LEU A 182 8.02 -6.67 -5.28
C LEU A 182 8.33 -5.16 -5.20
N PRO A 183 7.98 -4.42 -4.12
CA PRO A 183 8.43 -3.04 -3.91
C PRO A 183 9.95 -2.91 -3.90
N ILE A 184 10.71 -3.85 -3.34
CA ILE A 184 12.18 -3.78 -3.32
C ILE A 184 12.74 -3.82 -4.74
N ILE A 185 12.29 -4.78 -5.55
CA ILE A 185 12.73 -4.92 -6.94
C ILE A 185 12.33 -3.70 -7.77
N ALA A 186 11.14 -3.15 -7.54
CA ALA A 186 10.63 -2.05 -8.35
C ALA A 186 11.09 -0.65 -7.88
N GLN A 187 11.28 -0.45 -6.59
CA GLN A 187 11.57 0.85 -5.99
C GLN A 187 13.06 1.13 -5.84
N ILE A 188 13.86 0.12 -5.47
CA ILE A 188 15.30 0.35 -5.24
C ILE A 188 16.03 0.84 -6.49
N PRO A 189 15.83 0.26 -7.70
CA PRO A 189 16.52 0.76 -8.90
C PRO A 189 16.20 2.22 -9.19
N MET A 190 14.93 2.61 -9.08
CA MET A 190 14.49 3.99 -9.30
C MET A 190 15.10 4.95 -8.27
N LEU A 191 15.08 4.59 -6.98
CA LEU A 191 15.66 5.40 -5.91
C LEU A 191 17.19 5.49 -6.04
N ALA A 192 17.87 4.41 -6.43
CA ALA A 192 19.30 4.41 -6.67
C ALA A 192 19.69 5.35 -7.81
N SER A 193 18.99 5.29 -8.95
CA SER A 193 19.18 6.25 -10.05
C SER A 193 18.94 7.70 -9.62
N THR A 194 17.92 7.92 -8.80
CA THR A 194 17.61 9.24 -8.23
C THR A 194 18.75 9.75 -7.34
N ILE A 195 19.30 8.90 -6.47
CA ILE A 195 20.44 9.26 -5.61
C ILE A 195 21.68 9.57 -6.45
N PHE A 196 22.00 8.74 -7.44
CA PHE A 196 23.14 8.98 -8.34
C PHE A 196 23.01 10.32 -9.08
N TYR A 197 21.82 10.60 -9.61
CA TYR A 197 21.52 11.86 -10.27
C TYR A 197 21.74 13.07 -9.36
N TYR A 198 21.22 13.04 -8.14
CA TYR A 198 21.43 14.13 -7.17
C TYR A 198 22.89 14.26 -6.70
N LYS A 199 23.72 13.23 -6.88
CA LYS A 199 25.17 13.28 -6.64
C LYS A 199 25.97 13.75 -7.87
N GLY A 200 25.29 14.17 -8.94
CA GLY A 200 25.92 14.64 -10.18
C GLY A 200 26.44 13.51 -11.07
N VAL A 201 26.05 12.27 -10.80
CA VAL A 201 26.39 11.12 -11.66
C VAL A 201 25.35 11.04 -12.77
N ALA A 202 25.81 11.13 -14.03
CA ALA A 202 24.94 10.99 -15.19
C ALA A 202 24.36 9.57 -15.25
N VAL A 203 23.04 9.47 -15.27
CA VAL A 203 22.30 8.21 -15.45
C VAL A 203 21.72 8.21 -16.86
N SER A 204 21.92 7.12 -17.60
CA SER A 204 21.47 7.04 -18.99
C SER A 204 19.94 7.09 -19.08
N ARG A 205 19.42 7.72 -20.15
CA ARG A 205 17.98 7.82 -20.40
C ARG A 205 17.27 6.46 -20.48
N LEU A 206 17.97 5.44 -20.99
CA LEU A 206 17.46 4.08 -21.04
C LEU A 206 17.21 3.51 -19.64
N VAL A 207 18.17 3.67 -18.72
CA VAL A 207 18.04 3.20 -17.32
C VAL A 207 16.86 3.90 -16.64
N TRP A 208 16.71 5.21 -16.84
CA TRP A 208 15.56 5.96 -16.33
C TRP A 208 14.23 5.44 -16.84
N ASN A 209 14.10 5.24 -18.15
CA ASN A 209 12.87 4.75 -18.76
C ASN A 209 12.50 3.35 -18.23
N VAL A 210 13.47 2.45 -18.12
CA VAL A 210 13.26 1.11 -17.56
C VAL A 210 12.81 1.21 -16.11
N ASN A 211 13.49 2.01 -15.28
CA ASN A 211 13.12 2.18 -13.87
C ASN A 211 11.72 2.78 -13.71
N ASN A 212 11.36 3.77 -14.52
CA ASN A 212 10.02 4.35 -14.52
C ASN A 212 8.95 3.32 -14.88
N VAL A 213 9.16 2.54 -15.94
CA VAL A 213 8.22 1.48 -16.34
C VAL A 213 8.04 0.47 -15.21
N VAL A 214 9.14 -0.03 -14.65
CA VAL A 214 9.10 -1.01 -13.55
C VAL A 214 8.38 -0.43 -12.32
N TRP A 215 8.67 0.84 -11.96
CA TRP A 215 8.02 1.54 -10.86
C TRP A 215 6.50 1.63 -11.05
N HIS A 216 6.04 2.11 -12.22
CA HIS A 216 4.61 2.28 -12.51
C HIS A 216 3.87 0.95 -12.67
N VAL A 217 4.51 -0.07 -13.25
CA VAL A 217 3.96 -1.43 -13.32
C VAL A 217 3.74 -1.96 -11.91
N ASN A 218 4.70 -1.79 -10.99
CA ASN A 218 4.53 -2.18 -9.60
C ASN A 218 3.38 -1.43 -8.91
N LEU A 219 3.26 -0.11 -9.10
CA LEU A 219 2.14 0.66 -8.56
C LEU A 219 0.77 0.14 -9.03
N THR A 220 0.69 -0.28 -10.30
CA THR A 220 -0.54 -0.81 -10.90
C THR A 220 -0.84 -2.24 -10.43
N LEU A 221 0.18 -3.09 -10.33
CA LEU A 221 0.02 -4.50 -9.95
C LEU A 221 -0.19 -4.69 -8.44
N ASN A 222 0.25 -3.75 -7.59
CA ASN A 222 0.15 -3.88 -6.14
C ASN A 222 -1.32 -4.06 -5.65
N PRO A 223 -2.30 -3.25 -6.11
CA PRO A 223 -3.73 -3.53 -5.96
C PRO A 223 -4.15 -4.94 -6.37
N VAL A 224 -3.75 -5.36 -7.57
CA VAL A 224 -4.13 -6.66 -8.15
C VAL A 224 -3.60 -7.80 -7.29
N PHE A 225 -2.32 -7.76 -6.92
CA PHE A 225 -1.73 -8.74 -6.02
C PHE A 225 -2.40 -8.74 -4.65
N THR A 226 -2.79 -7.58 -4.12
CA THR A 226 -3.53 -7.50 -2.86
C THR A 226 -4.84 -8.26 -2.96
N VAL A 227 -5.62 -8.02 -4.02
CA VAL A 227 -6.87 -8.76 -4.26
C VAL A 227 -6.62 -10.25 -4.44
N LEU A 228 -5.62 -10.63 -5.24
CA LEU A 228 -5.34 -12.04 -5.54
C LEU A 228 -4.86 -12.85 -4.34
N PHE A 229 -3.97 -12.29 -3.50
CA PHE A 229 -3.38 -13.04 -2.40
C PHE A 229 -4.18 -12.95 -1.09
N VAL A 230 -4.94 -11.87 -0.88
CA VAL A 230 -5.66 -11.67 0.38
C VAL A 230 -7.08 -12.20 0.25
N LYS A 231 -7.35 -13.36 0.87
CA LYS A 231 -8.65 -14.07 0.81
C LYS A 231 -9.84 -13.16 1.11
N GLN A 232 -9.71 -12.23 2.06
CA GLN A 232 -10.78 -11.33 2.45
C GLN A 232 -11.18 -10.38 1.30
N PHE A 233 -10.20 -9.88 0.54
CA PHE A 233 -10.48 -9.07 -0.64
C PHE A 233 -11.14 -9.89 -1.73
N ARG A 234 -10.65 -11.12 -2.01
CA ARG A 234 -11.32 -12.01 -2.98
C ARG A 234 -12.79 -12.22 -2.64
N VAL A 235 -13.08 -12.53 -1.37
CA VAL A 235 -14.47 -12.76 -0.91
C VAL A 235 -15.31 -11.49 -1.06
N ALA A 236 -14.78 -10.32 -0.70
CA ALA A 236 -15.52 -9.07 -0.83
C ALA A 236 -15.76 -8.68 -2.30
N VAL A 237 -14.77 -8.87 -3.16
CA VAL A 237 -14.88 -8.65 -4.61
C VAL A 237 -15.95 -9.58 -5.20
N ILE A 238 -15.91 -10.87 -4.86
CA ILE A 238 -16.94 -11.84 -5.30
C ILE A 238 -18.32 -11.43 -4.79
N LYS A 239 -18.45 -10.99 -3.53
CA LYS A 239 -19.72 -10.51 -2.96
C LYS A 239 -20.24 -9.27 -3.70
N LEU A 240 -19.36 -8.31 -4.00
CA LEU A 240 -19.71 -7.09 -4.73
C LEU A 240 -20.29 -7.44 -6.12
N PHE A 241 -19.63 -8.36 -6.83
CA PHE A 241 -20.10 -8.79 -8.16
C PHE A 241 -21.34 -9.69 -8.11
N LYS A 242 -21.48 -10.58 -7.11
CA LYS A 242 -22.66 -11.44 -6.96
C LYS A 242 -23.91 -10.72 -6.45
N CYS A 243 -23.78 -9.74 -5.54
CA CYS A 243 -24.91 -8.92 -5.12
C CYS A 243 -25.51 -8.11 -6.27
N SER A 244 -24.72 -7.81 -7.31
CA SER A 244 -25.23 -7.19 -8.53
C SER A 244 -26.18 -8.09 -9.32
N SER A 245 -26.13 -9.41 -9.14
CA SER A 245 -26.98 -10.37 -9.85
C SER A 245 -28.29 -10.71 -9.12
N THR A 246 -28.40 -10.47 -7.81
CA THR A 246 -29.58 -10.89 -7.02
C THR A 246 -30.64 -9.78 -6.84
N VAL A 247 -30.28 -8.51 -7.09
CA VAL A 247 -31.22 -7.38 -6.94
C VAL A 247 -32.21 -7.25 -8.12
N LEU A 248 -31.98 -7.97 -9.23
CA LEU A 248 -32.90 -7.94 -10.39
C LEU A 248 -34.06 -8.95 -10.30
N VAL A 249 -34.17 -9.77 -9.24
CA VAL A 249 -35.22 -10.81 -9.13
C VAL A 249 -36.15 -10.60 -7.91
N SER A 250 -35.89 -9.62 -7.04
CA SER A 250 -36.66 -9.44 -5.80
C SER A 250 -37.90 -8.54 -5.92
N ASN A 251 -38.27 -8.06 -7.11
CA ASN A 251 -39.54 -7.33 -7.30
C ASN A 251 -40.72 -8.23 -7.72
N GLN A 252 -40.61 -9.55 -7.59
CA GLN A 252 -41.67 -10.46 -8.05
C GLN A 252 -42.17 -11.51 -7.06
N GLN A 253 -41.86 -11.43 -5.76
CA GLN A 253 -42.44 -12.38 -4.80
C GLN A 253 -42.51 -11.84 -3.36
N VAL A 254 -43.34 -10.83 -3.14
CA VAL A 254 -43.99 -10.62 -1.85
C VAL A 254 -45.44 -11.07 -2.00
N SER A 255 -45.70 -12.33 -1.68
CA SER A 255 -47.03 -12.83 -1.28
C SER A 255 -46.90 -14.25 -0.71
N SER A 256 -47.50 -14.45 0.47
CA SER A 256 -47.69 -15.71 1.24
C SER A 256 -46.57 -16.15 2.20
N VAL A 257 -46.50 -15.42 3.32
CA VAL A 257 -46.02 -15.90 4.62
C VAL A 257 -46.98 -16.97 5.12
N ASN A 258 -46.47 -18.17 5.44
CA ASN A 258 -47.15 -19.09 6.36
C ASN A 258 -46.28 -19.36 7.59
N HIS A 259 -46.86 -18.99 8.72
CA HIS A 259 -46.57 -19.39 10.09
C HIS A 259 -46.18 -20.87 10.21
N VAL A 260 -45.05 -21.18 10.87
CA VAL A 260 -44.96 -22.33 11.78
C VAL A 260 -44.04 -22.01 12.95
N SER A 261 -44.66 -22.00 14.13
CA SER A 261 -44.14 -21.97 15.48
C SER A 261 -43.26 -23.19 15.83
N SER A 262 -42.19 -22.99 16.60
CA SER A 262 -41.56 -24.11 17.33
C SER A 262 -41.04 -23.67 18.69
N SER A 263 -41.49 -24.45 19.67
CA SER A 263 -41.42 -24.27 21.11
C SER A 263 -40.00 -24.49 21.66
N ARG A 264 -39.59 -23.62 22.59
CA ARG A 264 -38.38 -23.80 23.41
C ARG A 264 -38.69 -24.72 24.58
N THR A 265 -38.02 -25.88 24.62
CA THR A 265 -37.87 -26.69 25.83
C THR A 265 -36.58 -26.25 26.53
N ALA A 266 -36.71 -25.61 27.68
CA ALA A 266 -35.58 -25.22 28.53
C ALA A 266 -35.16 -26.41 29.38
N PHE A 267 -33.89 -26.83 29.27
CA PHE A 267 -33.27 -27.81 30.17
C PHE A 267 -32.44 -27.03 31.19
N MET A 268 -32.89 -27.03 32.45
CA MET A 268 -32.29 -26.33 33.57
C MET A 268 -31.45 -27.32 34.37
N THR A 269 -30.13 -27.20 34.33
CA THR A 269 -29.21 -28.06 35.08
C THR A 269 -28.87 -27.40 36.41
N THR A 270 -29.43 -27.93 37.51
CA THR A 270 -29.05 -27.57 38.88
C THR A 270 -27.72 -28.24 39.25
N ARG A 271 -26.75 -27.43 39.67
CA ARG A 271 -25.46 -27.89 40.21
C ARG A 271 -25.52 -27.80 41.73
N SER A 272 -25.54 -28.95 42.42
CA SER A 272 -25.37 -29.03 43.87
C SER A 272 -23.88 -28.91 44.22
N THR A 273 -23.55 -28.01 45.13
CA THR A 273 -22.26 -27.95 45.82
C THR A 273 -22.43 -28.53 47.21
N SER A 274 -21.67 -29.57 47.52
CA SER A 274 -21.50 -30.10 48.87
C SER A 274 -20.01 -30.12 49.22
N SER A 275 -19.73 -29.75 50.47
CA SER A 275 -18.49 -29.81 51.26
C SER A 275 -17.33 -28.92 50.83
#